data_AF-A0A4Z0GMA5-F1
#
_entry.id   AF-A0A4Z0GMA5-F1
#
_cell.length_a   1.000
_cell.length_b   1.000
_cell.length_c   1.000
_cell.angle_alpha   90.00
_cell.angle_beta   90.00
_cell.angle_gamma   90.00
#
_symmetry.space_group_name_H-M   'P 1'
#
loop_
_entity.id
_entity.type
_entity.pdbx_description
1 polymer ?
#
loop_
_entity_poly.entity_id
_entity_poly.type
_entity_poly.pdbx_seq_one_letter_code
_entity_poly.pdbx_strand_id
1 'polypeptide(L)'
;MWFPAHSLFRGGGYVSLDTLREKGALPALAYEILKELEKRKLKENHWKKRRSVTGFFLILTNSAFVLYLLVFEGRSMASLHGLNLMVREPEVLLLGVSGLLILFIYMRTQKEAKDAEDDFDELREEMIDRAWELWPKEPDGSGRYEIMQYLLKEMDINLFYK
;
A
#
# COMPACT_ATOMS: atom_id res chain seq x y z
N MET A 1 1.74 16.86 -4.93
CA MET A 1 1.01 17.24 -6.15
C MET A 1 -0.24 16.37 -6.18
N TRP A 2 -1.36 16.90 -5.68
CA TRP A 2 -2.64 16.21 -5.60
C TRP A 2 -3.36 16.39 -6.93
N PHE A 3 -3.60 15.31 -7.67
CA PHE A 3 -4.47 15.36 -8.85
C PHE A 3 -5.93 15.28 -8.38
N PRO A 4 -6.80 16.24 -8.75
CA PRO A 4 -8.21 16.16 -8.44
C PRO A 4 -8.85 15.11 -9.37
N ALA A 5 -9.53 14.13 -8.79
CA ALA A 5 -10.38 13.20 -9.53
C ALA A 5 -11.59 13.99 -10.06
N HIS A 6 -11.49 14.41 -11.32
CA HIS A 6 -12.57 15.05 -12.03
C HIS A 6 -13.63 13.99 -12.35
N SER A 7 -14.75 14.09 -11.64
CA SER A 7 -16.00 13.38 -11.88
C SER A 7 -16.59 13.82 -13.22
N LEU A 8 -16.40 13.00 -14.26
CA LEU A 8 -17.07 13.16 -15.54
C LEU A 8 -17.43 11.80 -16.11
N PHE A 9 -18.47 11.16 -15.56
CA PHE A 9 -19.47 10.40 -16.33
C PHE A 9 -20.77 10.37 -15.52
N ARG A 10 -21.73 11.18 -15.96
CA ARG A 10 -23.06 11.33 -15.38
C ARG A 10 -24.00 10.43 -16.19
N GLY A 11 -24.37 9.26 -15.65
CA GLY A 11 -25.42 8.40 -16.24
C GLY A 11 -25.29 6.91 -15.91
N GLY A 12 -25.96 6.45 -14.86
CA GLY A 12 -26.59 5.11 -14.78
C GLY A 12 -25.69 3.87 -14.65
N GLY A 13 -25.40 3.49 -13.40
CA GLY A 13 -24.90 2.15 -13.03
C GLY A 13 -23.43 2.16 -12.64
N TYR A 14 -23.13 1.85 -11.38
CA TYR A 14 -21.76 1.49 -10.98
C TYR A 14 -21.36 0.27 -11.81
N VAL A 15 -20.48 0.46 -12.79
CA VAL A 15 -19.85 -0.68 -13.45
C VAL A 15 -18.99 -1.33 -12.38
N SER A 16 -19.45 -2.45 -11.84
CA SER A 16 -18.68 -3.31 -10.95
C SER A 16 -18.35 -4.61 -11.68
N LEU A 17 -17.38 -5.36 -11.18
CA LEU A 17 -17.10 -6.72 -11.66
C LEU A 17 -18.38 -7.58 -11.68
N ASP A 18 -19.31 -7.34 -10.75
CA ASP A 18 -20.61 -8.03 -10.71
C ASP A 18 -21.48 -7.69 -11.91
N THR A 19 -21.56 -6.41 -12.30
CA THR A 19 -22.33 -5.99 -13.49
C THR A 19 -21.73 -6.52 -14.80
N LEU A 20 -20.40 -6.68 -14.87
CA LEU A 20 -19.71 -7.25 -16.03
C LEU A 20 -19.94 -8.77 -16.13
N ARG A 21 -20.01 -9.46 -14.98
CA ARG A 21 -20.41 -10.87 -14.91
C ARG A 21 -21.88 -11.08 -15.29
N GLU A 22 -22.79 -10.25 -14.78
CA GLU A 22 -24.22 -10.32 -15.08
C GLU A 22 -24.54 -10.10 -16.56
N LYS A 23 -23.73 -9.29 -17.25
CA LYS A 23 -23.80 -9.10 -18.70
C LYS A 23 -23.24 -10.26 -19.53
N GLY A 24 -22.69 -11.30 -18.88
CA GLY A 24 -22.10 -12.45 -19.56
C GLY A 24 -20.75 -12.18 -20.23
N ALA A 25 -20.14 -11.02 -20.00
CA ALA A 25 -18.87 -10.61 -20.59
C ALA A 25 -17.65 -11.24 -19.91
N LEU A 26 -17.83 -11.86 -18.73
CA LEU A 26 -16.77 -12.46 -17.94
C LEU A 26 -17.02 -13.96 -17.71
N PRO A 27 -16.09 -14.84 -18.13
CA PRO A 27 -16.07 -16.23 -17.69
C PRO A 27 -16.03 -16.32 -16.15
N ALA A 28 -16.66 -17.33 -15.57
CA ALA A 28 -16.73 -17.50 -14.11
C ALA A 28 -15.34 -17.54 -13.46
N LEU A 29 -14.38 -18.24 -14.07
CA LEU A 29 -12.98 -18.30 -13.62
C LEU A 29 -12.30 -16.93 -13.65
N ALA A 30 -12.52 -16.14 -14.72
CA ALA A 30 -11.95 -14.79 -14.83
C ALA A 30 -12.50 -13.84 -13.77
N TYR A 31 -13.80 -13.93 -13.49
CA TYR A 31 -14.42 -13.14 -12.43
C TYR A 31 -13.85 -13.47 -11.04
N GLU A 32 -13.67 -14.75 -10.71
CA GLU A 32 -13.12 -15.15 -9.40
C GLU A 32 -11.69 -14.64 -9.20
N ILE A 33 -10.85 -14.76 -10.22
CA ILE A 33 -9.46 -14.30 -10.16
C ILE A 33 -9.41 -12.77 -10.09
N LEU A 34 -10.24 -12.05 -10.85
CA LEU A 34 -10.32 -10.58 -10.78
C LEU A 34 -10.80 -10.07 -9.41
N LYS A 35 -11.73 -10.78 -8.77
CA LYS A 35 -12.20 -10.44 -7.43
C LYS A 35 -11.13 -10.67 -6.37
N GLU A 36 -10.33 -11.73 -6.52
CA GLU A 36 -9.18 -11.96 -5.66
C GLU A 36 -8.10 -10.89 -5.90
N LEU A 37 -7.86 -10.49 -7.15
CA LEU A 37 -6.94 -9.41 -7.51
C LEU A 37 -7.38 -8.06 -6.90
N GLU A 38 -8.68 -7.74 -6.94
CA GLU A 38 -9.27 -6.58 -6.26
C GLU A 38 -8.95 -6.60 -4.76
N LYS A 39 -9.24 -7.73 -4.11
CA LYS A 39 -9.03 -7.90 -2.68
C LYS A 39 -7.56 -7.75 -2.29
N ARG A 40 -6.64 -8.30 -3.09
CA ARG A 40 -5.20 -8.13 -2.88
C ARG A 40 -4.76 -6.69 -3.11
N LYS A 41 -5.29 -5.99 -4.11
CA LYS A 41 -5.02 -4.56 -4.34
C LYS A 41 -5.47 -3.70 -3.16
N LEU A 42 -6.64 -3.98 -2.59
CA LEU A 42 -7.14 -3.29 -1.40
C LEU A 42 -6.24 -3.56 -0.17
N LYS A 43 -5.78 -4.81 0.00
CA LYS A 43 -4.84 -5.20 1.07
C LYS A 43 -3.49 -4.48 0.91
N GLU A 44 -2.91 -4.45 -0.29
CA GLU A 44 -1.70 -3.69 -0.62
C GLU A 44 -1.87 -2.22 -0.25
N ASN A 45 -2.93 -1.57 -0.72
CA ASN A 45 -3.19 -0.15 -0.45
C ASN A 45 -3.39 0.13 1.05
N HIS A 46 -4.06 -0.77 1.78
CA HIS A 46 -4.20 -0.67 3.23
C HIS A 46 -2.83 -0.65 3.93
N TRP A 47 -1.95 -1.61 3.59
CA TRP A 47 -0.62 -1.69 4.18
C TRP A 47 0.30 -0.55 3.74
N LYS A 48 0.19 -0.09 2.50
CA LYS A 48 0.92 1.08 1.99
C LYS A 48 0.56 2.36 2.74
N LYS A 49 -0.74 2.58 2.99
CA LYS A 49 -1.21 3.69 3.84
C LYS A 49 -0.70 3.55 5.27
N ARG A 50 -0.80 2.35 5.85
CA ARG A 50 -0.33 2.08 7.21
C ARG A 50 1.18 2.31 7.35
N ARG A 51 1.99 1.87 6.39
CA ARG A 51 3.43 2.10 6.30
C ARG A 51 3.76 3.58 6.23
N SER A 52 2.99 4.35 5.46
CA SER A 52 3.18 5.80 5.35
C SER A 52 2.90 6.50 6.69
N VAL A 53 1.82 6.11 7.37
CA VAL A 53 1.45 6.64 8.68
C VAL A 53 2.48 6.27 9.75
N THR A 54 2.89 5.00 9.84
CA THR A 54 3.90 4.56 10.82
C THR A 54 5.27 5.18 10.53
N GLY A 55 5.64 5.34 9.26
CA GLY A 55 6.85 6.05 8.85
C GLY A 55 6.84 7.53 9.26
N PHE A 56 5.70 8.21 9.10
CA PHE A 56 5.54 9.58 9.56
C PHE A 56 5.72 9.71 11.09
N PHE A 57 5.07 8.83 11.87
CA PHE A 57 5.25 8.81 13.33
C PHE A 57 6.69 8.48 13.76
N LEU A 58 7.37 7.60 13.02
CA LEU A 58 8.77 7.28 13.27
C LEU A 58 9.66 8.53 13.09
N ILE A 59 9.48 9.25 11.98
CA ILE A 59 10.22 10.49 11.72
C ILE A 59 9.91 11.53 12.79
N LEU A 60 8.62 11.75 13.08
CA LEU A 60 8.19 12.75 14.07
C LEU A 60 8.79 12.47 15.46
N THR A 61 8.75 11.22 15.91
CA THR A 61 9.29 10.82 17.23
C THR A 61 10.81 10.95 17.27
N ASN A 62 11.52 10.54 16.21
CA ASN A 62 12.98 10.71 16.14
C ASN A 62 13.37 12.19 16.06
N SER A 63 12.65 13.01 15.29
CA SER A 63 12.88 14.46 15.24
C SER A 63 12.66 15.10 16.59
N ALA A 64 11.58 14.76 17.30
CA ALA A 64 11.31 15.25 18.65
C ALA A 64 12.41 14.82 19.64
N PHE A 65 12.88 13.57 19.55
CA PHE A 65 13.99 13.07 20.36
C PHE A 65 15.28 13.86 20.09
N VAL A 66 15.69 14.02 18.84
CA VAL A 66 16.89 14.79 18.48
C VAL A 66 16.77 16.25 18.93
N LEU A 67 15.60 16.88 18.75
CA LEU A 67 15.37 18.25 19.21
C LEU A 67 15.47 18.37 20.73
N TYR A 68 14.89 17.42 21.48
CA TYR A 68 15.01 17.37 22.93
C TYR A 68 16.48 17.32 23.36
N LEU A 69 17.27 16.43 22.73
CA LEU A 69 18.70 16.29 23.01
C LEU A 69 19.49 17.58 22.74
N LEU A 70 19.21 18.24 21.61
CA LEU A 70 19.92 19.46 21.24
C LEU A 70 19.60 20.65 22.17
N VAL A 71 18.33 20.79 22.59
CA VAL A 71 17.88 21.93 23.40
C VAL A 71 18.25 21.77 24.87
N PHE A 72 18.06 20.58 25.44
CA PHE A 72 18.18 20.37 26.88
C PHE A 72 19.53 19.75 27.28
N GLU A 73 20.13 18.92 26.43
CA GLU A 73 21.30 18.10 26.79
C GLU A 73 22.56 18.40 25.97
N GLY A 74 22.50 19.35 25.03
CA GLY A 74 23.56 19.61 24.05
C GLY A 74 24.94 19.96 24.64
N ARG A 75 25.00 20.42 25.90
CA ARG A 75 26.27 20.71 26.61
C ARG A 75 26.84 19.50 27.37
N SER A 76 26.00 18.53 27.75
CA SER A 76 26.38 17.35 28.54
C SER A 76 26.96 16.22 27.69
N MET A 77 26.66 16.20 26.39
CA MET A 77 27.05 15.14 25.44
C MET A 77 28.55 15.04 25.12
N ALA A 78 29.38 15.99 25.57
CA ALA A 78 30.82 16.01 25.26
C ALA A 78 31.62 14.92 26.01
N SER A 79 31.02 14.20 26.96
CA SER A 79 31.69 13.16 27.75
C SER A 79 30.83 11.91 27.95
N LEU A 80 31.47 10.74 28.07
CA LEU A 80 30.79 9.48 28.41
C LEU A 80 30.05 9.54 29.77
N HIS A 81 30.51 10.42 30.67
CA HIS A 81 29.84 10.64 31.95
C HIS A 81 28.50 11.36 31.77
N GLY A 82 28.44 12.37 30.89
CA GLY A 82 27.19 13.07 30.56
C GLY A 82 26.16 12.17 29.88
N LEU A 83 26.59 11.23 29.03
CA LEU A 83 25.72 10.19 28.48
C LEU A 83 25.11 9.28 29.57
N ASN A 84 25.89 8.89 30.58
CA ASN A 84 25.39 8.05 31.68
C ASN A 84 24.36 8.80 32.55
N LEU A 85 24.60 10.08 32.83
CA LEU A 85 23.63 10.95 33.49
C LEU A 85 22.34 11.07 32.68
N MET A 86 22.45 11.28 31.37
CA MET A 86 21.31 11.45 30.47
C MET A 86 20.45 10.19 30.34
N VAL A 87 21.05 8.99 30.33
CA VAL A 87 20.30 7.72 30.28
C VAL A 87 19.57 7.42 31.60
N ARG A 88 19.92 8.11 32.69
CA ARG A 88 19.18 8.01 33.97
C ARG A 88 17.97 8.94 34.03
N GLU A 89 17.89 9.92 33.14
CA GLU A 89 16.73 10.82 33.07
C GLU A 89 15.51 10.06 32.53
N PRO A 90 14.38 10.04 33.28
CA PRO A 90 13.21 9.27 32.91
C PRO A 90 12.60 9.73 31.58
N GLU A 91 12.70 11.01 31.22
CA GLU A 91 12.19 11.56 29.97
C GLU A 91 12.94 11.02 28.76
N VAL A 92 14.28 10.92 28.86
CA VAL A 92 15.14 10.38 27.80
C VAL A 92 14.85 8.89 27.59
N LEU A 93 14.69 8.15 28.69
CA LEU A 93 14.32 6.73 28.63
C LEU A 93 12.94 6.53 28.00
N LEU A 94 11.94 7.32 28.40
CA LEU A 94 10.59 7.24 27.84
C LEU A 94 10.58 7.55 26.33
N LEU A 95 11.25 8.62 25.90
CA LEU A 95 11.35 8.97 24.49
C LEU A 95 12.12 7.90 23.70
N GLY A 96 13.24 7.41 24.23
CA GLY A 96 14.04 6.36 23.62
C GLY A 96 13.26 5.05 23.45
N VAL A 97 12.58 4.58 24.51
CA VAL A 97 11.73 3.39 24.47
C VAL A 97 10.57 3.59 23.50
N SER A 98 9.92 4.75 23.49
CA SER A 98 8.84 5.04 22.54
C SER A 98 9.33 4.99 21.08
N GLY A 99 10.53 5.53 20.80
CA GLY A 99 11.15 5.47 19.49
C GLY A 99 11.45 4.03 19.06
N LEU A 100 11.97 3.20 19.96
CA LEU A 100 12.23 1.78 19.70
C LEU A 100 10.94 0.99 19.42
N LEU A 101 9.87 1.26 20.18
CA LEU A 101 8.56 0.63 19.96
C LEU A 101 7.98 1.00 18.60
N ILE A 102 8.03 2.29 18.23
CA ILE A 102 7.55 2.75 16.92
C ILE A 102 8.40 2.17 15.79
N LEU A 103 9.72 2.07 15.96
CA LEU A 103 10.61 1.41 15.02
C LEU A 103 10.24 -0.06 14.82
N PHE A 104 9.96 -0.80 15.90
CA PHE A 104 9.50 -2.19 15.82
C PHE A 104 8.18 -2.32 15.04
N ILE A 105 7.21 -1.45 15.33
CA ILE A 105 5.93 -1.41 14.60
C ILE A 105 6.15 -1.08 13.13
N TYR A 106 7.04 -0.13 12.81
CA TYR A 106 7.38 0.23 11.45
C TYR A 106 8.01 -0.94 10.69
N MET A 107 9.00 -1.63 11.26
CA MET A 107 9.62 -2.81 10.64
C MET A 107 8.61 -3.90 10.34
N ARG A 108 7.70 -4.19 11.28
CA ARG A 108 6.63 -5.16 11.05
C ARG A 108 5.70 -4.71 9.92
N THR A 109 5.26 -3.46 9.95
CA THR A 109 4.37 -2.90 8.93
C THR A 109 5.04 -2.89 7.55
N GLN A 110 6.35 -2.61 7.49
CA GLN A 110 7.12 -2.64 6.26
C GLN A 110 7.18 -4.05 5.66
N LYS A 111 7.37 -5.07 6.50
CA LYS A 111 7.34 -6.46 6.07
C LYS A 111 5.96 -6.83 5.49
N GLU A 112 4.89 -6.59 6.24
CA GLU A 112 3.52 -6.89 5.79
C GLU A 112 3.12 -6.13 4.52
N ALA A 113 3.60 -4.89 4.38
CA ALA A 113 3.38 -4.11 3.16
C ALA A 113 4.10 -4.70 1.95
N LYS A 114 5.33 -5.21 2.14
CA LYS A 114 6.08 -5.88 1.08
C LYS A 114 5.43 -7.21 0.71
N ASP A 115 5.08 -8.03 1.70
CA ASP A 115 4.43 -9.33 1.46
C ASP A 115 3.09 -9.13 0.70
N ALA A 116 2.33 -8.07 1.02
CA ALA A 116 1.09 -7.75 0.30
C ALA A 116 1.31 -7.19 -1.12
N GLU A 117 2.44 -6.53 -1.38
CA GLU A 117 2.84 -6.06 -2.71
C GLU A 117 3.27 -7.25 -3.57
N ASP A 118 4.15 -8.12 -3.04
CA ASP A 118 4.59 -9.34 -3.68
C ASP A 118 3.40 -10.28 -3.99
N ASP A 119 2.46 -10.47 -3.05
CA ASP A 119 1.22 -11.25 -3.24
C ASP A 119 0.34 -10.70 -4.40
N PHE A 120 0.30 -9.38 -4.56
CA PHE A 120 -0.50 -8.72 -5.59
C PHE A 120 0.18 -8.85 -6.96
N ASP A 121 1.48 -8.58 -7.03
CA ASP A 121 2.25 -8.65 -8.25
C ASP A 121 2.34 -10.08 -8.80
N GLU A 122 2.51 -11.09 -7.93
CA GLU A 122 2.49 -12.49 -8.34
C GLU A 122 1.16 -12.89 -9.01
N LEU A 123 0.03 -12.51 -8.40
CA LEU A 123 -1.29 -12.82 -8.97
C LEU A 123 -1.53 -12.05 -10.27
N ARG A 124 -1.07 -10.79 -10.33
CA ARG A 124 -1.14 -9.96 -11.54
C ARG A 124 -0.34 -10.58 -12.68
N GLU A 125 0.86 -11.08 -12.40
CA GLU A 125 1.70 -11.77 -13.38
C GLU A 125 1.07 -13.09 -13.84
N GLU A 126 0.55 -13.90 -12.91
CA GLU A 126 -0.16 -15.15 -13.22
C GLU A 126 -1.36 -14.89 -14.14
N MET A 127 -2.12 -13.81 -13.90
CA MET A 127 -3.21 -13.38 -14.77
C MET A 127 -2.76 -12.99 -16.18
N ILE A 128 -1.64 -12.29 -16.31
CA ILE A 128 -1.08 -11.90 -17.62
C ILE A 128 -0.59 -13.14 -18.37
N ASP A 129 0.08 -14.07 -17.68
CA ASP A 129 0.62 -15.28 -18.29
C ASP A 129 -0.47 -16.26 -18.71
N ARG A 130 -1.56 -16.37 -17.93
CA ARG A 130 -2.73 -17.19 -18.27
C ARG A 130 -3.81 -16.43 -19.04
N ALA A 131 -3.50 -15.24 -19.59
CA ALA A 131 -4.48 -14.44 -20.31
C ALA A 131 -5.15 -15.20 -21.47
N TRP A 132 -4.46 -16.12 -22.13
CA TRP A 132 -5.02 -16.92 -23.22
C TRP A 132 -6.03 -18.00 -22.75
N GLU A 133 -5.94 -18.44 -21.49
CA GLU A 133 -6.91 -19.36 -20.86
C GLU A 133 -8.13 -18.59 -20.32
N LEU A 134 -7.86 -17.43 -19.73
CA LEU A 134 -8.84 -16.55 -19.10
C LEU A 134 -9.75 -15.84 -20.11
N TRP A 135 -9.19 -15.47 -21.27
CA TRP A 135 -9.90 -14.75 -22.32
C TRP A 135 -10.10 -15.66 -23.53
N PRO A 136 -11.29 -16.28 -23.71
CA PRO A 136 -11.58 -17.03 -24.91
C PRO A 136 -11.38 -16.13 -26.15
N LYS A 137 -10.95 -16.71 -27.28
CA LYS A 137 -10.77 -15.97 -28.54
C LYS A 137 -12.10 -15.41 -29.02
N GLU A 138 -12.44 -14.22 -28.56
CA GLU A 138 -13.51 -13.42 -29.14
C GLU A 138 -13.07 -12.96 -30.53
N PRO A 139 -13.91 -13.09 -31.56
CA PRO A 139 -13.58 -12.65 -32.91
C PRO A 139 -13.21 -11.16 -33.01
N ASP A 140 -13.73 -10.32 -32.11
CA ASP A 140 -13.48 -8.87 -32.06
C ASP A 140 -12.51 -8.42 -30.96
N GLY A 141 -12.15 -9.29 -30.00
CA GLY A 141 -11.25 -8.96 -28.88
C GLY A 141 -11.70 -7.79 -27.98
N SER A 142 -12.93 -7.29 -28.15
CA SER A 142 -13.43 -6.05 -27.54
C SER A 142 -13.78 -6.20 -26.07
N GLY A 143 -14.28 -7.37 -25.64
CA GLY A 143 -14.67 -7.61 -24.24
C GLY A 143 -13.48 -7.57 -23.30
N ARG A 144 -12.37 -8.21 -23.69
CA ARG A 144 -11.09 -8.16 -22.93
C ARG A 144 -10.58 -6.72 -22.79
N TYR A 145 -10.61 -5.94 -23.86
CA TYR A 145 -10.11 -4.57 -23.83
C TYR A 145 -10.94 -3.66 -22.91
N GLU A 146 -12.27 -3.81 -22.94
CA GLU A 146 -13.18 -3.07 -22.05
C GLU A 146 -12.90 -3.36 -20.58
N ILE A 147 -12.67 -4.64 -20.24
CA ILE A 147 -12.38 -5.05 -18.86
C ILE A 147 -10.99 -4.58 -18.42
N MET A 148 -9.98 -4.69 -19.28
CA MET A 148 -8.64 -4.17 -18.98
C MET A 148 -8.63 -2.64 -18.80
N GLN A 149 -9.41 -1.91 -19.61
CA GLN A 149 -9.60 -0.47 -19.46
C GLN A 149 -10.31 -0.13 -18.14
N TYR A 150 -11.34 -0.90 -17.77
CA TYR A 150 -12.02 -0.73 -16.49
C TYR A 150 -11.07 -0.93 -15.31
N LEU A 151 -10.30 -2.02 -15.30
CA LEU A 151 -9.32 -2.31 -14.24
C LEU A 151 -8.25 -1.22 -14.12
N LEU A 152 -7.79 -0.69 -15.26
CA LEU A 152 -6.82 0.39 -15.28
C LEU A 152 -7.41 1.70 -14.73
N LYS A 153 -8.62 2.07 -15.15
CA LYS A 153 -9.24 3.36 -14.79
C LYS A 153 -9.82 3.39 -13.38
N GLU A 154 -10.54 2.35 -13.00
CA GLU A 154 -11.32 2.32 -11.75
C GLU A 154 -10.52 1.70 -10.59
N MET A 155 -9.59 0.79 -10.89
CA MET A 155 -8.86 0.03 -9.87
C MET A 155 -7.36 0.30 -9.85
N ASP A 156 -6.84 1.09 -10.79
CA ASP A 156 -5.40 1.36 -10.96
C ASP A 156 -4.58 0.06 -11.11
N ILE A 157 -5.15 -0.92 -11.81
CA ILE A 157 -4.54 -2.22 -12.10
C ILE A 157 -4.21 -2.29 -13.59
N ASN A 158 -2.92 -2.29 -13.91
CA ASN A 158 -2.45 -2.40 -15.28
C ASN A 158 -2.20 -3.86 -15.67
N LEU A 159 -2.99 -4.43 -16.57
CA LEU A 159 -2.80 -5.79 -17.12
C LEU A 159 -2.26 -5.81 -18.56
N PHE A 160 -1.81 -4.67 -19.11
CA PHE A 160 -1.33 -4.59 -20.49
C PHE A 160 0.10 -5.14 -20.67
N TYR A 161 0.94 -4.99 -19.65
CA TYR A 161 2.36 -5.38 -19.66
C TYR A 161 2.74 -5.91 -18.28
N LYS A 162 3.82 -6.69 -18.19
CA LYS A 162 4.44 -7.05 -16.90
C LYS A 162 5.03 -5.78 -16.26
#